data_AF-A0A0E3V9C7-F1
#
_entry.id   AF-A0A0E3V9C7-F1
#
_cell.length_a   1.000
_cell.length_b   1.000
_cell.length_c   1.000
_cell.angle_alpha   90.00
_cell.angle_beta   90.00
_cell.angle_gamma   90.00
#
_symmetry.space_group_name_H-M   'P 1'
#
loop_
_entity.id
_entity.type
_entity.pdbx_description
1 polymer ?
#
loop_
_entity_poly.entity_id
_entity_poly.type
_entity_poly.pdbx_seq_one_letter_code
_entity_poly.pdbx_strand_id
1 'polypeptide(L)'
;MNTPLINTIITENQAFQRLKTTDGPAPLMVGFVGIKTLITDLLKTDPDNLSIIEALHLLQDQGWQDASSMLDHYEEEQQEKYQIAFFRLQALVATAVNTIQAS
;
A
#
# COMPACT_ATOMS: atom_id res chain seq x y z
N MET A 1 -4.73 19.52 -6.60
CA MET A 1 -3.63 18.55 -6.38
C MET A 1 -2.43 19.12 -5.61
N ASN A 2 -2.15 18.53 -4.45
CA ASN A 2 -1.06 18.87 -3.53
C ASN A 2 0.26 18.17 -3.94
N THR A 3 1.05 18.82 -4.79
CA THR A 3 2.27 18.25 -5.38
C THR A 3 3.32 17.77 -4.35
N PRO A 4 3.61 18.51 -3.25
CA PRO A 4 4.53 18.02 -2.22
C PRO A 4 4.11 16.67 -1.62
N LEU A 5 2.83 16.50 -1.28
CA LEU A 5 2.32 15.28 -0.66
C LEU A 5 2.34 14.10 -1.63
N ILE A 6 2.04 14.34 -2.91
CA ILE A 6 2.17 13.32 -3.97
C ILE A 6 3.62 12.85 -4.07
N ASN A 7 4.59 13.75 -4.07
CA ASN A 7 6.00 13.37 -4.10
C ASN A 7 6.40 12.52 -2.89
N THR A 8 5.91 12.86 -1.69
CA THR A 8 6.11 12.03 -0.49
C THR A 8 5.54 10.63 -0.68
N ILE A 9 4.30 10.49 -1.16
CA ILE A 9 3.68 9.19 -1.45
C ILE A 9 4.53 8.37 -2.42
N ILE A 10 5.06 9.00 -3.47
CA ILE A 10 5.91 8.34 -4.47
C ILE A 10 7.21 7.85 -3.84
N THR A 11 7.88 8.68 -3.04
CA THR A 11 9.11 8.30 -2.34
C THR A 11 8.88 7.15 -1.36
N GLU A 12 7.81 7.21 -0.57
CA GLU A 12 7.46 6.13 0.35
C GLU A 12 7.12 4.82 -0.39
N ASN A 13 6.41 4.91 -1.52
CA ASN A 13 6.17 3.75 -2.38
C ASN A 13 7.49 3.15 -2.90
N GLN A 14 8.44 3.97 -3.37
CA GLN A 14 9.74 3.47 -3.81
C GLN A 14 10.50 2.75 -2.69
N ALA A 15 10.41 3.22 -1.45
CA ALA A 15 10.98 2.53 -0.29
C ALA A 15 10.24 1.22 -0.01
N PHE A 16 8.91 1.25 -0.04
CA PHE A 16 8.02 0.11 0.16
C PHE A 16 8.28 -1.05 -0.83
N GLN A 17 8.47 -0.72 -2.12
CA GLN A 17 8.76 -1.71 -3.16
C GLN A 17 10.15 -2.38 -3.02
N ARG A 18 11.03 -1.85 -2.15
CA ARG A 18 12.36 -2.45 -1.89
C ARG A 18 12.34 -3.47 -0.74
N LEU A 19 11.24 -3.54 0.01
CA LEU A 19 11.08 -4.53 1.08
C LEU A 19 11.07 -5.94 0.51
N LYS A 20 11.63 -6.89 1.27
CA LYS A 20 11.75 -8.28 0.90
C LYS A 20 10.98 -9.17 1.87
N THR A 21 10.57 -10.34 1.38
CA THR A 21 9.88 -11.34 2.19
C THR A 21 10.71 -11.81 3.39
N THR A 22 12.04 -11.75 3.30
CA THR A 22 12.99 -12.06 4.39
C THR A 22 13.02 -11.04 5.52
N ASP A 23 12.50 -9.84 5.29
CA ASP A 23 12.44 -8.77 6.31
C ASP A 23 11.28 -9.01 7.30
N GLY A 24 10.47 -10.03 7.06
CA GLY A 24 9.26 -10.35 7.82
C GLY A 24 8.06 -9.46 7.42
N PRO A 25 6.89 -9.72 8.01
CA PRO A 25 5.67 -9.00 7.65
C PRO A 25 5.62 -7.58 8.23
N ALA A 26 6.30 -7.32 9.35
CA ALA A 26 6.17 -6.05 10.08
C ALA A 26 6.59 -4.81 9.27
N PRO A 27 7.74 -4.79 8.57
CA PRO A 27 8.11 -3.64 7.74
C PRO A 27 7.09 -3.35 6.62
N LEU A 28 6.52 -4.41 6.02
CA LEU A 28 5.49 -4.26 4.99
C LEU A 28 4.18 -3.71 5.58
N MET A 29 3.77 -4.18 6.76
CA MET A 29 2.58 -3.65 7.42
C MET A 29 2.73 -2.16 7.77
N VAL A 30 3.88 -1.76 8.31
CA VAL A 30 4.17 -0.37 8.65
C VAL A 30 4.14 0.50 7.39
N GLY A 31 4.80 0.07 6.31
CA GLY A 31 4.82 0.82 5.06
C GLY A 31 3.45 0.93 4.39
N PHE A 32 2.65 -0.14 4.42
CA PHE A 32 1.28 -0.14 3.89
C PHE A 32 0.39 0.86 4.63
N VAL A 33 0.39 0.83 5.96
CA VAL A 33 -0.37 1.78 6.79
C VAL A 33 0.11 3.22 6.57
N GLY A 34 1.42 3.43 6.44
CA GLY A 34 2.01 4.74 6.14
C GLY A 34 1.50 5.33 4.82
N ILE A 35 1.59 4.56 3.73
CA ILE A 35 1.12 5.00 2.40
C ILE A 35 -0.39 5.24 2.39
N LYS A 36 -1.19 4.34 2.98
CA LYS A 36 -2.64 4.51 3.11
C LYS A 36 -2.99 5.81 3.87
N THR A 37 -2.25 6.14 4.91
CA THR A 37 -2.44 7.36 5.70
C THR A 37 -2.15 8.59 4.86
N LEU A 38 -1.03 8.61 4.13
CA LEU A 38 -0.67 9.72 3.24
C LEU A 38 -1.70 9.94 2.12
N ILE A 39 -2.23 8.86 1.53
CA ILE A 39 -3.30 8.95 0.52
C ILE A 39 -4.59 9.47 1.13
N THR A 40 -4.91 9.08 2.37
CA THR A 40 -6.07 9.62 3.10
C THR A 40 -5.90 11.12 3.36
N ASP A 41 -4.69 11.55 3.74
CA ASP A 41 -4.39 12.97 3.92
C ASP A 41 -4.44 13.74 2.60
N LEU A 42 -4.01 13.13 1.50
CA LEU A 42 -4.15 13.71 0.17
C LEU A 42 -5.63 13.91 -0.20
N LEU A 43 -6.49 12.93 0.08
CA LEU A 43 -7.93 13.05 -0.14
C LEU A 43 -8.54 14.21 0.67
N LYS A 44 -8.12 14.41 1.92
CA LYS A 44 -8.59 15.57 2.72
C LYS A 44 -8.25 16.91 2.07
N THR A 45 -7.15 16.98 1.31
CA THR A 45 -6.75 18.20 0.60
C THR A 45 -7.43 18.39 -0.75
N ASP A 46 -7.98 17.31 -1.32
CA ASP A 46 -8.61 17.29 -2.65
C ASP A 46 -9.76 16.26 -2.66
N PRO A 47 -10.88 16.54 -1.94
CA PRO A 47 -11.89 15.53 -1.59
C PRO A 47 -12.73 15.04 -2.76
N ASP A 48 -12.80 15.81 -3.85
CA ASP A 48 -13.58 15.49 -5.04
C ASP A 48 -12.77 14.76 -6.11
N ASN A 49 -11.49 14.47 -5.84
CA ASN A 49 -10.61 13.80 -6.78
C ASN A 49 -10.88 12.29 -6.83
N LEU A 50 -11.52 11.85 -7.92
CA LEU A 50 -11.93 10.46 -8.13
C LEU A 50 -10.76 9.47 -8.09
N SER A 51 -9.59 9.84 -8.61
CA SER A 51 -8.42 8.96 -8.62
C SER A 51 -7.88 8.70 -7.21
N ILE A 52 -7.91 9.71 -6.33
CA ILE A 52 -7.52 9.56 -4.93
C ILE A 52 -8.54 8.68 -4.19
N ILE A 53 -9.83 8.87 -4.46
CA ILE A 53 -10.90 8.04 -3.90
C ILE A 53 -10.71 6.57 -4.32
N GLU A 54 -10.47 6.32 -5.61
CA GLU A 54 -10.25 4.98 -6.15
C GLU A 54 -9.02 4.31 -5.54
N ALA A 55 -7.90 5.03 -5.46
CA ALA A 55 -6.68 4.54 -4.83
C ALA A 55 -6.90 4.17 -3.35
N LEU A 56 -7.67 4.98 -2.62
CA LEU A 56 -7.97 4.71 -1.21
C LEU A 56 -8.89 3.48 -1.05
N HIS A 57 -9.92 3.33 -1.88
CA HIS A 57 -10.79 2.16 -1.85
C HIS A 57 -10.02 0.87 -2.13
N LEU A 58 -9.14 0.87 -3.14
CA LEU A 58 -8.29 -0.28 -3.46
C LEU A 58 -7.48 -0.73 -2.22
N LEU A 59 -6.90 0.22 -1.49
CA LEU A 59 -6.12 -0.04 -0.28
C LEU A 59 -6.98 -0.44 0.92
N GLN A 60 -8.22 0.03 1.02
CA GLN A 60 -9.11 -0.31 2.13
C GLN A 60 -9.68 -1.72 2.03
N ASP A 61 -10.12 -2.13 0.84
CA ASP A 61 -10.79 -3.42 0.71
C ASP A 61 -9.78 -4.54 0.51
N GLN A 62 -9.07 -4.49 -0.61
CA GLN A 62 -8.18 -5.56 -1.03
C GLN A 62 -6.82 -5.50 -0.30
N GLY A 63 -6.32 -4.28 -0.02
CA GLY A 63 -5.06 -4.11 0.73
C GLY A 63 -5.11 -4.72 2.13
N TRP A 64 -6.22 -4.55 2.86
CA TRP A 64 -6.36 -5.16 4.20
C TRP A 64 -6.50 -6.67 4.16
N GLN A 65 -7.18 -7.21 3.15
CA GLN A 65 -7.32 -8.65 2.99
C GLN A 65 -5.95 -9.31 2.76
N ASP A 66 -5.14 -8.78 1.84
CA ASP A 66 -3.80 -9.31 1.56
C ASP A 66 -2.85 -9.12 2.76
N ALA A 67 -2.95 -7.99 3.47
CA ALA A 67 -2.20 -7.72 4.69
C ALA A 67 -2.53 -8.71 5.82
N SER A 68 -3.81 -8.98 6.08
CA SER A 68 -4.25 -9.95 7.09
C SER A 68 -3.79 -11.36 6.72
N SER A 69 -4.05 -11.78 5.48
CA SER A 69 -3.66 -13.10 4.98
C SER A 69 -2.15 -13.32 5.06
N MET A 70 -1.34 -12.30 4.80
CA MET A 70 0.11 -12.36 4.96
C MET A 70 0.51 -12.65 6.42
N LEU A 71 -0.11 -11.98 7.39
CA LEU A 71 0.17 -12.18 8.81
C LEU A 71 -0.22 -13.59 9.24
N ASP A 72 -1.43 -14.05 8.89
CA ASP A 72 -1.91 -15.38 9.20
C ASP A 72 -0.96 -16.46 8.65
N HIS A 73 -0.55 -16.34 7.38
CA HIS A 73 0.36 -17.30 6.75
C HIS A 73 1.78 -17.27 7.30
N TYR A 74 2.24 -16.13 7.81
CA TYR A 74 3.53 -16.03 8.49
C TYR A 74 3.49 -16.77 9.83
N GLU A 75 2.42 -16.59 10.61
CA GLU A 75 2.22 -17.28 11.89
C GLU A 75 2.02 -18.79 11.74
N GLU A 76 1.34 -19.21 10.67
CA GLU A 76 1.10 -20.63 10.33
C GLU A 76 2.29 -21.31 9.62
N GLU A 77 3.44 -20.63 9.50
CA GLU A 77 4.65 -21.10 8.80
C GLU A 77 4.40 -21.51 7.32
N GLN A 78 3.36 -20.94 6.70
CA GLN A 78 2.97 -21.20 5.31
C GLN A 78 3.76 -20.29 4.35
N GLN A 79 5.05 -20.57 4.20
CA GLN A 79 6.01 -19.72 3.51
C GLN A 79 5.57 -19.29 2.10
N GLU A 80 5.06 -20.21 1.27
CA GLU A 80 4.61 -19.89 -0.09
C GLU A 80 3.44 -18.90 -0.09
N LYS A 81 2.43 -19.14 0.75
CA LYS A 81 1.25 -18.26 0.81
C LYS A 81 1.58 -16.90 1.40
N TYR A 82 2.47 -16.85 2.40
CA TYR A 82 3.03 -15.60 2.92
C TYR A 82 3.68 -14.79 1.80
N GLN A 83 4.56 -15.40 0.99
CA GLN A 83 5.22 -14.70 -0.12
C GLN A 83 4.23 -14.21 -1.17
N ILE A 84 3.21 -15.02 -1.51
CA ILE A 84 2.16 -14.62 -2.44
C ILE A 84 1.40 -13.40 -1.92
N ALA A 85 0.95 -13.42 -0.65
CA ALA A 85 0.24 -12.30 -0.04
C ALA A 85 1.12 -11.04 0.07
N PHE A 86 2.40 -11.21 0.42
CA PHE A 86 3.40 -10.14 0.45
C PHE A 86 3.51 -9.43 -0.91
N PHE A 87 3.71 -10.19 -2.00
CA PHE A 87 3.86 -9.61 -3.34
C PHE A 87 2.55 -9.01 -3.88
N ARG A 88 1.39 -9.59 -3.52
CA ARG A 88 0.08 -9.00 -3.85
C ARG A 88 -0.09 -7.64 -3.20
N LEU A 89 0.24 -7.50 -1.93
CA LEU A 89 0.17 -6.23 -1.22
C LEU A 89 1.13 -5.19 -1.84
N GLN A 90 2.36 -5.59 -2.19
CA GLN A 90 3.30 -4.73 -2.93
C GLN A 90 2.74 -4.21 -4.25
N ALA A 91 2.20 -5.12 -5.07
CA ALA A 91 1.61 -4.78 -6.36
C ALA A 91 0.40 -3.85 -6.21
N LEU A 92 -0.44 -4.10 -5.20
CA LEU A 92 -1.64 -3.30 -4.95
C LEU A 92 -1.29 -1.87 -4.55
N VAL A 93 -0.31 -1.69 -3.66
CA VAL A 93 0.18 -0.36 -3.28
C VAL A 93 0.78 0.38 -4.48
N ALA A 94 1.54 -0.30 -5.33
CA ALA A 94 2.06 0.30 -6.55
C ALA A 94 0.93 0.79 -7.47
N THR A 95 -0.11 -0.04 -7.66
CA THR A 95 -1.29 0.34 -8.44
C THR A 95 -1.99 1.58 -7.88
N ALA A 96 -2.28 1.61 -6.56
CA ALA A 96 -2.92 2.75 -5.92
C ALA A 96 -2.14 4.05 -6.13
N VAL A 97 -0.81 4.00 -5.98
CA VAL A 97 0.05 5.18 -6.18
C VAL A 97 0.10 5.61 -7.65
N ASN A 98 0.16 4.66 -8.58
CA ASN A 98 0.14 4.96 -10.02
C ASN A 98 -1.19 5.60 -10.46
N THR A 99 -2.32 5.18 -9.90
CA THR A 99 -3.64 5.79 -10.17
C THR A 99 -3.63 7.28 -9.84
N ILE A 100 -3.02 7.67 -8.71
CA ILE A 100 -2.90 9.08 -8.31
C ILE A 100 -1.97 9.86 -9.24
N GLN A 101 -0.89 9.24 -9.73
CA GLN A 101 0.07 9.90 -10.63
C GLN A 101 -0.45 10.14 -12.05
N ALA A 102 -1.38 9.31 -12.52
CA ALA A 102 -1.97 9.42 -13.85
C ALA A 102 -3.08 10.50 -13.94
N SER A 103 -3.39 11.14 -12.80
CA SER A 103 -4.42 12.18 -12.63
C SER A 103 -3.90 13.56 -12.97
#